data_AF-A0A838VM30-F1
#
_entry.id   AF-A0A838VM30-F1
#
_cell.length_a   1.000
_cell.length_b   1.000
_cell.length_c   1.000
_cell.angle_alpha   90.00
_cell.angle_beta   90.00
_cell.angle_gamma   90.00
#
_symmetry.space_group_name_H-M   'P 1'
#
loop_
_entity.id
_entity.type
_entity.pdbx_description
1 polymer ?
#
loop_
_entity_poly.entity_id
_entity_poly.type
_entity_poly.pdbx_seq_one_letter_code
_entity_poly.pdbx_strand_id
1 'polypeptide(L)'
;MAINSTKLEEEFFEAKNNWNLERLYIDLASAKGKALTPVEKKFLRGLLCGYSPAEIATTVYQSRSSSTVRVYLSNGLYKYMEEMLSVKTELLVKIKNWSRVTQLLEKAGYKKNSAQFQSQAEPITANYPLLPDTVIKLDSAPKQDWGEAIDVSIFQGRNQELAKIEQWITVERCRLVILLGISGIGKTALSVRTAEQLQDKFDCVIWRSLRLAPPLEVLLNQLMQFLSHQPGVNLPEIDGSISQ
;
A
#
# COMPACT_ATOMS: atom_id res chain seq x y z
N MET A 1 -34.53 0.33 18.99
CA MET A 1 -33.20 0.77 18.51
C MET A 1 -32.12 -0.09 19.17
N ALA A 2 -31.73 -1.19 18.53
CA ALA A 2 -30.56 -1.97 18.91
C ALA A 2 -29.77 -2.16 17.61
N ILE A 3 -28.70 -1.40 17.42
CA ILE A 3 -27.82 -1.58 16.27
C ILE A 3 -26.89 -2.73 16.64
N ASN A 4 -27.06 -3.84 15.92
CA ASN A 4 -26.43 -5.14 16.14
C ASN A 4 -24.91 -5.05 16.33
N SER A 5 -24.45 -5.35 17.55
CA SER A 5 -23.03 -5.53 17.90
C SER A 5 -22.36 -6.69 17.14
N THR A 6 -23.13 -7.58 16.52
CA THR A 6 -22.65 -8.77 15.80
C THR A 6 -22.19 -8.50 14.37
N LYS A 7 -22.63 -7.41 13.73
CA LYS A 7 -22.21 -7.08 12.36
C LYS A 7 -20.83 -6.38 12.28
N LEU A 8 -20.28 -5.99 13.43
CA LEU A 8 -19.02 -5.26 13.54
C LEU A 8 -17.78 -6.19 13.46
N GLU A 9 -17.93 -7.50 13.64
CA GLU A 9 -16.81 -8.45 13.71
C GLU A 9 -16.43 -9.11 12.38
N GLU A 10 -17.25 -9.01 11.32
CA GLU A 10 -17.12 -9.83 10.11
C GLU A 10 -16.33 -9.19 8.95
N GLU A 11 -15.93 -7.92 9.05
CA GLU A 11 -15.15 -7.27 8.00
C GLU A 11 -13.66 -7.71 8.04
N PHE A 12 -13.13 -8.12 6.89
CA PHE A 12 -11.76 -8.60 6.67
C PHE A 12 -11.44 -9.95 7.36
N PHE A 13 -12.37 -10.90 7.34
CA PHE A 13 -12.18 -12.23 7.93
C PHE A 13 -11.00 -13.00 7.32
N GLU A 14 -10.65 -12.72 6.06
CA GLU A 14 -9.56 -13.36 5.31
C GLU A 14 -8.21 -13.20 6.03
N ALA A 15 -8.03 -12.12 6.81
CA ALA A 15 -6.84 -11.91 7.62
C ALA A 15 -6.62 -13.07 8.62
N LYS A 16 -7.69 -13.67 9.15
CA LYS A 16 -7.61 -14.80 10.10
C LYS A 16 -7.04 -16.06 9.44
N ASN A 17 -7.21 -16.23 8.13
CA ASN A 17 -6.73 -17.38 7.39
C ASN A 17 -5.22 -17.30 7.15
N ASN A 18 -4.71 -16.11 6.86
CA ASN A 18 -3.32 -15.90 6.44
C ASN A 18 -2.39 -15.44 7.57
N TRP A 19 -2.94 -14.97 8.70
CA TRP A 19 -2.17 -14.37 9.79
C TRP A 19 -2.51 -14.95 11.15
N ASN A 20 -1.52 -15.03 12.04
CA ASN A 20 -1.72 -15.38 13.44
C ASN A 20 -2.22 -14.16 14.23
N LEU A 21 -3.51 -13.87 14.09
CA LEU A 21 -4.17 -12.71 14.71
C LEU A 21 -4.13 -12.77 16.24
N GLU A 22 -4.19 -13.95 16.84
CA GLU A 22 -4.14 -14.11 18.29
C GLU A 22 -2.81 -13.62 18.85
N ARG A 23 -1.70 -14.10 18.26
CA ARG A 23 -0.36 -13.66 18.63
C ARG A 23 -0.15 -12.16 18.34
N LEU A 24 -0.64 -11.67 17.20
CA LEU A 24 -0.58 -10.24 16.86
C LEU A 24 -1.31 -9.36 17.88
N TYR A 25 -2.50 -9.75 18.32
CA TYR A 25 -3.28 -8.97 19.28
C TYR A 25 -2.65 -8.98 20.67
N ILE A 26 -2.05 -10.11 21.08
CA ILE A 26 -1.33 -10.21 22.35
C ILE A 26 -0.10 -9.29 22.32
N ASP A 27 0.75 -9.42 21.31
CA ASP A 27 2.00 -8.66 21.22
C ASP A 27 1.74 -7.15 21.07
N LEU A 28 0.71 -6.76 20.31
CA LEU A 28 0.29 -5.36 20.21
C LEU A 28 -0.34 -4.84 21.50
N ALA A 29 -1.09 -5.66 22.25
CA ALA A 29 -1.65 -5.25 23.53
C ALA A 29 -0.56 -5.05 24.58
N SER A 30 0.50 -5.87 24.53
CA SER A 30 1.69 -5.71 25.37
C SER A 30 2.42 -4.40 25.07
N ALA A 31 2.65 -4.07 23.79
CA ALA A 31 3.25 -2.78 23.40
C ALA A 31 2.35 -1.58 23.75
N LYS A 32 1.03 -1.72 23.61
CA LYS A 32 0.06 -0.68 23.97
C LYS A 32 -0.10 -0.52 25.50
N GLY A 33 0.25 -1.55 26.28
CA GLY A 33 -0.06 -1.65 27.71
C GLY A 33 -1.54 -1.85 28.05
N LYS A 34 -2.41 -2.03 27.05
CA LYS A 34 -3.87 -2.25 27.17
C LYS A 34 -4.39 -3.06 25.99
N ALA A 35 -5.56 -3.69 26.15
CA ALA A 35 -6.21 -4.43 25.08
C ALA A 35 -6.52 -3.56 23.84
N LEU A 36 -6.43 -4.17 22.66
CA LEU A 36 -6.83 -3.52 21.41
C LEU A 36 -8.35 -3.34 21.36
N THR A 37 -8.78 -2.15 20.94
CA THR A 37 -10.20 -1.84 20.71
C THR A 37 -10.72 -2.63 19.50
N PRO A 38 -12.05 -2.85 19.40
CA PRO A 38 -12.63 -3.51 18.23
C PRO A 38 -12.29 -2.80 16.90
N VAL A 39 -12.18 -1.47 16.93
CA VAL A 39 -11.82 -0.64 15.75
C VAL A 39 -10.36 -0.85 15.34
N GLU A 40 -9.44 -0.94 16.31
CA GLU A 40 -8.03 -1.25 16.04
C GLU A 40 -7.87 -2.63 15.41
N LYS A 41 -8.54 -3.63 15.98
CA LYS A 41 -8.51 -5.00 15.44
C LYS A 41 -9.02 -5.03 14.00
N LYS A 42 -10.05 -4.24 13.70
CA LYS A 42 -10.63 -4.12 12.36
C LYS A 42 -9.65 -3.48 11.37
N PHE A 43 -9.07 -2.33 11.70
CA PHE A 43 -8.09 -1.68 10.81
C PHE A 43 -6.86 -2.54 10.58
N LEU A 44 -6.40 -3.24 11.63
CA LEU A 44 -5.28 -4.18 11.48
C LEU A 44 -5.63 -5.29 10.49
N ARG A 45 -6.82 -5.91 10.56
CA ARG A 45 -7.24 -6.92 9.58
C ARG A 45 -7.27 -6.36 8.15
N GLY A 46 -7.80 -5.15 7.97
CA GLY A 46 -7.78 -4.46 6.67
C GLY A 46 -6.36 -4.33 6.11
N LEU A 47 -5.41 -3.86 6.93
CA LEU A 47 -4.01 -3.76 6.54
C LEU A 47 -3.39 -5.12 6.19
N LEU A 48 -3.70 -6.16 6.98
CA LEU A 48 -3.18 -7.52 6.78
C LEU A 48 -3.73 -8.19 5.50
N CYS A 49 -4.92 -7.78 5.06
CA CYS A 49 -5.50 -8.18 3.78
C CYS A 49 -4.94 -7.36 2.59
N GLY A 50 -4.07 -6.38 2.83
CA GLY A 50 -3.45 -5.55 1.79
C GLY A 50 -4.26 -4.31 1.40
N TYR A 51 -5.33 -3.98 2.14
CA TYR A 51 -6.10 -2.76 1.89
C TYR A 51 -5.34 -1.53 2.41
N SER A 52 -5.34 -0.48 1.59
CA SER A 52 -4.88 0.84 1.98
C SER A 52 -5.81 1.49 3.01
N PRO A 53 -5.33 2.49 3.77
CA PRO A 53 -6.18 3.25 4.69
C PRO A 53 -7.43 3.86 4.02
N ALA A 54 -7.39 4.13 2.71
CA ALA A 54 -8.53 4.64 1.96
C ALA A 54 -9.58 3.57 1.63
N GLU A 55 -9.13 2.39 1.24
CA GLU A 55 -10.03 1.25 1.00
C GLU A 55 -10.64 0.76 2.32
N ILE A 56 -9.87 0.78 3.42
CA ILE A 56 -10.39 0.49 4.76
C ILE A 56 -11.46 1.52 5.15
N ALA A 57 -11.24 2.81 4.93
CA ALA A 57 -12.23 3.83 5.26
C ALA A 57 -13.52 3.69 4.45
N THR A 58 -13.39 3.35 3.18
CA THR A 58 -14.53 3.09 2.28
C THR A 58 -15.30 1.86 2.72
N THR A 59 -14.62 0.81 3.18
CA THR A 59 -15.26 -0.43 3.63
C THR A 59 -15.93 -0.26 5.00
N VAL A 60 -15.24 0.37 5.96
CA VAL A 60 -15.66 0.42 7.37
C VAL A 60 -16.68 1.53 7.65
N TYR A 61 -16.55 2.67 6.96
CA TYR A 61 -17.38 3.85 7.20
C TYR A 61 -18.24 4.23 6.00
N GLN A 62 -18.20 3.47 4.90
CA GLN A 62 -18.84 3.83 3.63
C GLN A 62 -18.46 5.24 3.17
N SER A 63 -17.29 5.70 3.62
CA SER A 63 -16.82 7.07 3.44
C SER A 63 -15.59 7.06 2.55
N ARG A 64 -15.59 7.94 1.54
CA ARG A 64 -14.40 8.20 0.72
C ARG A 64 -13.29 8.92 1.50
N SER A 65 -13.59 9.42 2.71
CA SER A 65 -12.61 10.08 3.55
C SER A 65 -11.82 9.08 4.40
N SER A 66 -10.53 9.00 4.10
CA SER A 66 -9.58 8.11 4.77
C SER A 66 -8.90 8.73 6.00
N SER A 67 -9.19 10.00 6.29
CA SER A 67 -8.50 10.81 7.30
C SER A 67 -8.61 10.21 8.70
N THR A 68 -9.81 9.77 9.12
CA THR A 68 -10.01 9.14 10.42
C THR A 68 -9.19 7.85 10.56
N VAL A 69 -9.17 7.03 9.51
CA VAL A 69 -8.39 5.77 9.50
C VAL A 69 -6.89 6.06 9.52
N ARG A 70 -6.41 7.01 8.72
CA ARG A 70 -4.97 7.37 8.65
C ARG A 70 -4.44 7.96 9.95
N VAL A 71 -5.20 8.86 10.60
CA VAL A 71 -4.83 9.46 11.89
C VAL A 71 -4.74 8.37 12.95
N TYR A 72 -5.72 7.47 12.98
CA TYR A 72 -5.77 6.37 13.95
C TYR A 72 -4.62 5.37 13.75
N LEU A 73 -4.30 5.04 12.50
CA LEU A 73 -3.18 4.16 12.16
C LEU A 73 -1.82 4.79 12.51
N SER A 74 -1.62 6.06 12.16
CA SER A 74 -0.33 6.74 12.34
C SER A 74 -0.04 7.06 13.81
N ASN A 75 -1.04 7.49 14.58
CA ASN A 75 -0.87 7.87 15.98
C ASN A 75 -1.06 6.71 16.96
N GLY A 76 -1.59 5.58 16.50
CA GLY A 76 -1.89 4.40 17.30
C GLY A 76 -1.13 3.17 16.81
N LEU A 77 -1.75 2.43 15.90
CA LEU A 77 -1.30 1.08 15.52
C LEU A 77 0.15 1.02 15.03
N TYR A 78 0.63 1.98 14.23
CA TYR A 78 2.02 1.96 13.77
C TYR A 78 3.01 2.14 14.91
N LYS A 79 2.72 2.97 15.90
CA LYS A 79 3.59 3.16 17.06
C LYS A 79 3.73 1.87 17.87
N TYR A 80 2.61 1.16 18.11
CA TYR A 80 2.62 -0.11 18.84
C TYR A 80 3.38 -1.20 18.06
N MET A 81 3.23 -1.19 16.74
CA MET A 81 3.95 -2.11 15.86
C MET A 81 5.46 -1.81 15.82
N GLU A 82 5.86 -0.54 15.73
CA GLU A 82 7.26 -0.12 15.82
C GLU A 82 7.90 -0.59 17.12
N GLU A 83 7.20 -0.42 18.24
CA GLU A 83 7.67 -0.82 19.57
C GLU A 83 7.82 -2.34 19.68
N MET A 84 6.79 -3.13 19.35
CA MET A 84 6.89 -4.59 19.44
C MET A 84 7.93 -5.18 18.47
N LEU A 85 8.05 -4.60 17.26
CA LEU A 85 9.03 -5.07 16.29
C LEU A 85 10.45 -4.69 16.71
N SER A 86 10.65 -3.50 17.27
CA SER A 86 11.97 -3.09 17.76
C SER A 86 12.46 -3.97 18.90
N VAL A 87 11.56 -4.39 19.81
CA VAL A 87 11.87 -5.36 20.87
C VAL A 87 12.24 -6.73 20.28
N LYS A 88 11.54 -7.17 19.22
CA LYS A 88 11.70 -8.51 18.65
C LYS A 88 12.87 -8.66 17.67
N THR A 89 13.25 -7.58 16.99
CA THR A 89 14.33 -7.59 15.99
C THR A 89 15.61 -6.91 16.47
N GLU A 90 15.65 -6.39 17.71
CA GLU A 90 16.78 -5.64 18.29
C GLU A 90 17.27 -4.46 17.42
N LEU A 91 16.41 -3.99 16.51
CA LEU A 91 16.70 -2.92 15.56
C LEU A 91 15.63 -1.84 15.70
N LEU A 92 16.02 -0.58 15.54
CA LEU A 92 15.06 0.52 15.52
C LEU A 92 14.20 0.43 14.25
N VAL A 93 12.96 -0.04 14.39
CA VAL A 93 12.00 -0.14 13.29
C VAL A 93 11.13 1.11 13.27
N LYS A 94 11.12 1.84 12.15
CA LYS A 94 10.22 2.97 11.92
C LYS A 94 9.27 2.69 10.76
N ILE A 95 7.97 2.57 11.07
CA ILE A 95 6.88 2.31 10.14
C ILE A 95 6.33 3.66 9.67
N LYS A 96 6.87 4.12 8.54
CA LYS A 96 6.38 5.33 7.88
C LYS A 96 5.28 5.06 6.84
N ASN A 97 5.07 3.80 6.46
CA ASN A 97 4.14 3.42 5.39
C ASN A 97 3.38 2.13 5.74
N TRP A 98 2.09 2.12 5.44
CA TRP A 98 1.16 1.01 5.64
C TRP A 98 1.54 -0.22 4.80
N SER A 99 2.09 -0.04 3.59
CA SER A 99 2.48 -1.15 2.72
C SER A 99 3.65 -1.97 3.29
N ARG A 100 4.43 -1.36 4.18
CA ARG A 100 5.59 -1.99 4.82
C ARG A 100 5.20 -2.79 6.06
N VAL A 101 4.00 -2.54 6.60
CA VAL A 101 3.45 -3.26 7.76
C VAL A 101 3.37 -4.75 7.49
N THR A 102 2.76 -5.16 6.38
CA THR A 102 2.58 -6.56 6.03
C THR A 102 3.93 -7.25 5.86
N GLN A 103 4.87 -6.65 5.14
CA GLN A 103 6.22 -7.21 4.95
C GLN A 103 7.00 -7.36 6.27
N LEU A 104 6.90 -6.39 7.17
CA LEU A 104 7.57 -6.44 8.47
C LEU A 104 6.98 -7.52 9.37
N LEU A 105 5.65 -7.64 9.41
CA LEU A 105 4.97 -8.68 10.18
C LEU A 105 5.24 -10.07 9.62
N GLU A 106 5.35 -10.20 8.30
CA GLU A 106 5.75 -11.45 7.65
C GLU A 106 7.16 -11.87 8.06
N LYS A 107 8.14 -10.95 7.98
CA LYS A 107 9.51 -11.19 8.44
C LYS A 107 9.60 -11.51 9.93
N ALA A 108 8.71 -10.92 10.74
CA ALA A 108 8.63 -11.20 12.18
C ALA A 108 7.88 -12.51 12.51
N GLY A 109 7.47 -13.29 11.50
CA GLY A 109 6.88 -14.62 11.66
C GLY A 109 5.41 -14.63 12.08
N TYR A 110 4.66 -13.55 11.83
CA TYR A 110 3.23 -13.48 12.14
C TYR A 110 2.32 -14.01 11.03
N LYS A 111 2.86 -14.15 9.81
CA LYS A 111 2.15 -14.79 8.71
C LYS A 111 2.10 -16.28 8.98
N LYS A 112 0.91 -16.87 8.91
CA LYS A 112 0.77 -18.32 8.96
C LYS A 112 1.44 -18.83 7.70
N ASN A 113 2.54 -19.57 7.84
CA ASN A 113 3.11 -20.29 6.72
C ASN A 113 2.00 -21.16 6.16
N SER A 114 1.51 -20.86 4.95
CA SER A 114 0.72 -21.80 4.18
C SER A 114 1.66 -22.90 3.69
N ALA A 115 2.27 -23.64 4.62
CA ALA A 115 2.91 -24.91 4.35
C ALA A 115 1.82 -25.99 4.21
N GLN A 116 0.77 -25.71 3.45
CA GLN A 116 -0.29 -26.65 3.02
C GLN A 116 -0.99 -26.10 1.77
N PHE A 117 -0.24 -25.89 0.69
CA PHE A 117 -0.73 -26.39 -0.60
C PHE A 117 0.25 -27.48 -1.00
N GLN A 118 -0.01 -28.69 -0.52
CA GLN A 118 0.52 -29.87 -1.18
C GLN A 118 -0.03 -29.83 -2.60
N SER A 119 0.86 -29.51 -3.53
CA SER A 119 0.74 -29.77 -4.95
C SER A 119 0.41 -31.25 -5.13
N GLN A 120 -0.87 -31.59 -5.21
CA GLN A 120 -1.28 -32.79 -5.94
C GLN A 120 -1.29 -32.40 -7.41
N ALA A 121 -0.12 -32.53 -8.02
CA ALA A 121 -0.01 -32.56 -9.47
C ALA A 121 -0.57 -33.90 -9.94
N GLU A 122 -1.78 -33.88 -10.52
CA GLU A 122 -2.17 -34.92 -11.46
C GLU A 122 -1.74 -34.50 -12.88
N PRO A 123 -1.24 -35.44 -13.70
CA PRO A 123 -0.76 -35.14 -15.04
C PRO A 123 -1.94 -35.06 -16.01
N ILE A 124 -2.39 -33.85 -16.35
CA ILE A 124 -3.35 -33.70 -17.46
C ILE A 124 -2.56 -33.71 -18.77
N THR A 125 -2.56 -34.89 -19.36
CA THR A 125 -2.05 -35.19 -20.70
C THR A 125 -3.06 -34.68 -21.74
N ALA A 126 -2.57 -33.93 -22.72
CA ALA A 126 -3.11 -33.72 -24.07
C ALA A 126 -4.54 -33.13 -24.26
N ASN A 127 -4.56 -32.11 -25.13
CA ASN A 127 -5.64 -31.67 -26.02
C ASN A 127 -6.80 -30.84 -25.43
N TYR A 128 -6.68 -29.51 -25.57
CA TYR A 128 -7.83 -28.67 -25.87
C TYR A 128 -7.57 -27.81 -27.12
N PRO A 129 -8.53 -27.77 -28.07
CA PRO A 129 -8.39 -26.99 -29.29
C PRO A 129 -8.55 -25.50 -29.03
N LEU A 130 -7.77 -24.72 -29.78
CA LEU A 130 -7.74 -23.25 -29.81
C LEU A 130 -9.16 -22.68 -30.02
N LEU A 131 -9.58 -21.77 -29.13
CA LEU A 131 -10.66 -20.81 -29.36
C LEU A 131 -10.12 -19.38 -29.24
N PRO A 132 -10.62 -18.44 -30.05
CA PRO A 132 -9.99 -17.15 -30.33
C PRO A 132 -10.22 -16.12 -29.22
N ASP A 133 -9.16 -15.37 -28.90
CA ASP A 133 -9.11 -14.00 -28.39
C ASP A 133 -10.32 -13.50 -27.56
N THR A 134 -10.54 -14.06 -26.37
CA THR A 134 -11.11 -13.27 -25.28
C THR A 134 -10.00 -12.50 -24.58
N VAL A 135 -9.72 -11.29 -25.07
CA VAL A 135 -8.99 -10.28 -24.31
C VAL A 135 -9.83 -9.96 -23.08
N ILE A 136 -9.54 -10.61 -21.95
CA ILE A 136 -9.97 -10.12 -20.64
C ILE A 136 -9.19 -8.82 -20.45
N LYS A 137 -9.82 -7.69 -20.78
CA LYS A 137 -9.36 -6.37 -20.34
C LYS A 137 -9.55 -6.36 -18.83
N LEU A 138 -8.51 -6.80 -18.11
CA LEU A 138 -8.45 -6.69 -16.68
C LEU A 138 -8.30 -5.18 -16.43
N ASP A 139 -9.40 -4.52 -16.09
CA ASP A 139 -9.39 -3.16 -15.55
C ASP A 139 -8.64 -3.20 -14.21
N SER A 140 -7.32 -3.30 -14.28
CA SER A 140 -6.47 -3.15 -13.11
C SER A 140 -6.55 -1.68 -12.70
N ALA A 141 -7.02 -1.42 -11.49
CA ALA A 141 -6.99 -0.08 -10.93
C ALA A 141 -5.59 0.56 -11.11
N PRO A 142 -5.52 1.87 -11.38
CA PRO A 142 -4.25 2.55 -11.62
C PRO A 142 -3.29 2.25 -10.48
N LYS A 143 -2.05 1.89 -10.83
CA LYS A 143 -1.07 1.45 -9.85
C LYS A 143 -0.53 2.67 -9.13
N GLN A 144 -0.79 2.78 -7.84
CA GLN A 144 -0.46 3.99 -7.08
C GLN A 144 0.52 3.71 -5.94
N ASP A 145 1.60 4.49 -5.88
CA ASP A 145 2.51 4.52 -4.76
C ASP A 145 2.75 5.96 -4.33
N TRP A 146 2.04 6.35 -3.27
CA TRP A 146 2.09 7.70 -2.71
C TRP A 146 3.26 7.94 -1.74
N GLY A 147 4.08 6.94 -1.42
CA GLY A 147 5.28 7.10 -0.60
C GLY A 147 5.08 7.90 0.71
N GLU A 148 5.90 8.95 0.91
CA GLU A 148 5.81 9.90 2.04
C GLU A 148 4.94 11.15 1.72
N ALA A 149 4.00 11.06 0.77
CA ALA A 149 3.18 12.20 0.38
C ALA A 149 2.38 12.75 1.57
N ILE A 150 2.31 14.08 1.66
CA ILE A 150 1.56 14.77 2.72
C ILE A 150 0.05 14.67 2.48
N ASP A 151 -0.74 14.71 3.55
CA ASP A 151 -2.20 14.64 3.44
C ASP A 151 -2.78 15.86 2.75
N VAL A 152 -3.37 15.58 1.58
CA VAL A 152 -4.14 16.47 0.73
C VAL A 152 -5.36 17.11 1.36
N SER A 153 -6.07 16.33 2.19
CA SER A 153 -7.54 16.27 2.25
C SER A 153 -8.22 17.61 2.47
N ILE A 154 -7.59 18.50 3.24
CA ILE A 154 -7.98 19.89 3.38
C ILE A 154 -7.03 20.74 2.54
N PHE A 155 -7.44 21.07 1.32
CA PHE A 155 -6.72 21.96 0.42
C PHE A 155 -7.70 22.99 -0.12
N GLN A 156 -7.38 24.28 0.06
CA GLN A 156 -8.27 25.38 -0.29
C GLN A 156 -7.57 26.37 -1.19
N GLY A 157 -8.31 26.90 -2.16
CA GLY A 157 -7.80 27.84 -3.15
C GLY A 157 -6.84 27.20 -4.15
N ARG A 158 -6.02 28.02 -4.80
CA ARG A 158 -5.04 27.61 -5.83
C ARG A 158 -5.64 26.92 -7.07
N ASN A 159 -6.93 27.16 -7.33
CA ASN A 159 -7.66 26.56 -8.44
C ASN A 159 -7.08 26.95 -9.82
N GLN A 160 -6.56 28.18 -9.95
CA GLN A 160 -5.94 28.65 -11.18
C GLN A 160 -4.66 27.87 -11.49
N GLU A 161 -3.83 27.64 -10.46
CA GLU A 161 -2.59 26.89 -10.58
C GLU A 161 -2.87 25.40 -10.86
N LEU A 162 -3.86 24.80 -10.19
CA LEU A 162 -4.29 23.42 -10.47
C LEU A 162 -4.74 23.25 -11.92
N ALA A 163 -5.63 24.11 -12.39
CA ALA A 163 -6.13 24.07 -13.78
C ALA A 163 -5.00 24.23 -14.80
N LYS A 164 -4.05 25.14 -14.52
CA LYS A 164 -2.89 25.35 -15.39
C LYS A 164 -1.98 24.12 -15.48
N ILE A 165 -1.69 23.48 -14.33
CA ILE A 165 -0.86 22.28 -14.31
C ILE A 165 -1.58 21.11 -15.00
N GLU A 166 -2.90 20.96 -14.77
CA GLU A 166 -3.70 19.96 -15.47
C GLU A 166 -3.66 20.14 -16.99
N GLN A 167 -3.83 21.38 -17.47
CA GLN A 167 -3.72 21.69 -18.90
C GLN A 167 -2.34 21.32 -19.45
N TRP A 168 -1.26 21.73 -18.77
CA TRP A 168 0.11 21.41 -19.17
C TRP A 168 0.34 19.91 -19.29
N ILE A 169 -0.11 19.13 -18.30
CA ILE A 169 0.14 17.69 -18.27
C ILE A 169 -0.74 16.95 -19.28
N THR A 170 -2.02 17.26 -19.36
CA THR A 170 -3.00 16.44 -20.08
C THR A 170 -3.22 16.88 -21.53
N VAL A 171 -3.25 18.19 -21.78
CA VAL A 171 -3.52 18.77 -23.10
C VAL A 171 -2.20 19.03 -23.83
N GLU A 172 -1.30 19.78 -23.20
CA GLU A 172 -0.02 20.16 -23.82
C GLU A 172 1.04 19.06 -23.73
N ARG A 173 0.76 17.98 -22.98
CA ARG A 173 1.62 16.79 -22.84
C ARG A 173 3.03 17.12 -22.32
N CYS A 174 3.14 18.13 -21.45
CA CYS A 174 4.39 18.47 -20.76
C CYS A 174 4.84 17.29 -19.88
N ARG A 175 6.04 16.75 -20.16
CA ARG A 175 6.61 15.61 -19.42
C ARG A 175 7.36 16.01 -18.15
N LEU A 176 7.71 17.29 -18.03
CA LEU A 176 8.38 17.85 -16.86
C LEU A 176 7.71 19.16 -16.48
N VAL A 177 7.23 19.23 -15.24
CA VAL A 177 6.68 20.45 -14.65
C VAL A 177 7.45 20.72 -13.36
N ILE A 178 7.97 21.95 -13.23
CA ILE A 178 8.71 22.38 -12.04
C ILE A 178 7.87 23.41 -11.29
N LEU A 179 7.56 23.14 -10.02
CA LEU A 179 6.84 24.07 -9.15
C LEU A 179 7.83 24.93 -8.36
N LEU A 180 7.85 26.23 -8.64
CA LEU A 180 8.73 27.21 -7.98
C LEU A 180 7.94 28.14 -7.05
N GLY A 181 8.62 28.71 -6.05
CA GLY A 181 8.02 29.64 -5.09
C GLY A 181 8.70 29.60 -3.72
N ILE A 182 8.32 30.54 -2.84
CA ILE A 182 8.91 30.70 -1.50
C ILE A 182 8.71 29.47 -0.60
N SER A 183 9.53 29.34 0.44
CA SER A 183 9.37 28.26 1.42
C SER A 183 7.99 28.33 2.10
N GLY A 184 7.43 27.17 2.48
CA GLY A 184 6.14 27.11 3.18
C GLY A 184 4.89 27.42 2.34
N ILE A 185 5.00 27.94 1.11
CA ILE A 185 3.85 28.33 0.26
C ILE A 185 2.96 27.16 -0.23
N GLY A 186 3.25 25.92 0.18
CA GLY A 186 2.43 24.76 -0.17
C GLY A 186 2.74 24.12 -1.52
N LYS A 187 3.94 24.31 -2.11
CA LYS A 187 4.33 23.66 -3.38
C LYS A 187 4.18 22.14 -3.34
N THR A 188 4.62 21.51 -2.25
CA THR A 188 4.49 20.06 -2.05
C THR A 188 3.02 19.66 -2.00
N ALA A 189 2.17 20.42 -1.29
CA ALA A 189 0.74 20.15 -1.22
C ALA A 189 0.07 20.26 -2.60
N LEU A 190 0.43 21.30 -3.37
CA LEU A 190 -0.04 21.48 -4.74
C LEU A 190 0.36 20.30 -5.64
N SER A 191 1.61 19.82 -5.55
CA SER A 191 2.06 18.66 -6.34
C SER A 191 1.28 17.39 -6.04
N VAL A 192 1.01 17.12 -4.76
CA VAL A 192 0.24 15.92 -4.36
C VAL A 192 -1.21 16.07 -4.81
N ARG A 193 -1.82 17.27 -4.67
CA ARG A 193 -3.18 17.52 -5.14
C ARG A 193 -3.35 17.36 -6.64
N THR A 194 -2.43 17.88 -7.42
CA THR A 194 -2.47 17.69 -8.87
C THR A 194 -2.35 16.22 -9.23
N ALA A 195 -1.43 15.48 -8.59
CA ALA A 195 -1.30 14.06 -8.83
C ALA A 195 -2.58 13.29 -8.44
N GLU A 196 -3.22 13.60 -7.29
CA GLU A 196 -4.50 12.98 -6.88
C GLU A 196 -5.60 13.23 -7.92
N GLN A 197 -5.69 14.43 -8.47
CA GLN A 197 -6.69 14.79 -9.48
C GLN A 197 -6.47 14.10 -10.83
N LEU A 198 -5.21 13.83 -11.17
CA LEU A 198 -4.84 13.28 -12.47
C LEU A 198 -4.58 11.77 -12.42
N GLN A 199 -4.64 11.13 -11.24
CA GLN A 199 -4.21 9.74 -11.05
C GLN A 199 -4.90 8.76 -12.00
N ASP A 200 -6.18 8.97 -12.32
CA ASP A 200 -6.97 8.08 -13.15
C ASP A 200 -6.65 8.25 -14.66
N LYS A 201 -5.87 9.26 -15.02
CA LYS A 201 -5.40 9.52 -16.39
C LYS A 201 -4.04 8.85 -16.68
N PHE A 202 -3.47 8.14 -15.71
CA PHE A 202 -2.18 7.46 -15.83
C PHE A 202 -2.30 6.01 -15.36
N ASP A 203 -1.61 5.10 -16.05
CA ASP A 203 -1.55 3.68 -15.64
C ASP A 203 -0.89 3.51 -14.27
N CYS A 204 0.01 4.45 -13.94
CA CYS A 204 0.89 4.37 -12.80
C CYS A 204 1.20 5.76 -12.23
N VAL A 205 1.09 5.92 -10.91
CA VAL A 205 1.47 7.13 -10.18
C VAL A 205 2.48 6.78 -9.11
N ILE A 206 3.61 7.48 -9.10
CA ILE A 206 4.66 7.29 -8.09
C ILE A 206 5.04 8.65 -7.52
N TRP A 207 4.93 8.78 -6.20
CA TRP A 207 5.38 9.95 -5.48
C TRP A 207 6.57 9.59 -4.56
N ARG A 208 7.64 10.40 -4.62
CA ARG A 208 8.84 10.21 -3.82
C ARG A 208 9.34 11.52 -3.24
N SER A 209 9.65 11.48 -1.94
CA SER A 209 10.39 12.54 -1.26
C SER A 209 11.89 12.33 -1.49
N LEU A 210 12.55 13.33 -2.06
CA LEU A 210 14.01 13.34 -2.25
C LEU A 210 14.74 14.11 -1.13
N ARG A 211 14.06 14.48 -0.04
CA ARG A 211 14.63 15.34 1.02
C ARG A 211 15.84 14.73 1.72
N LEU A 212 15.82 13.42 1.94
CA LEU A 212 16.93 12.68 2.54
C LEU A 212 17.84 12.04 1.47
N ALA A 213 17.52 12.26 0.18
CA ALA A 213 18.18 11.76 -1.01
C ALA A 213 18.88 10.40 -0.80
N PRO A 214 18.13 9.28 -0.71
CA PRO A 214 18.76 7.97 -0.70
C PRO A 214 19.64 7.80 -1.96
N PRO A 215 20.67 6.93 -1.93
CA PRO A 215 21.48 6.64 -3.11
C PRO A 215 20.60 6.33 -4.31
N LEU A 216 20.99 6.81 -5.50
CA LEU A 216 20.20 6.66 -6.73
C LEU A 216 19.81 5.20 -6.98
N GLU A 217 20.72 4.26 -6.72
CA GLU A 217 20.48 2.82 -6.83
C GLU A 217 19.29 2.36 -5.98
N VAL A 218 19.16 2.88 -4.76
CA VAL A 218 18.04 2.54 -3.87
C VAL A 218 16.73 3.07 -4.44
N LEU A 219 16.72 4.30 -4.96
CA LEU A 219 15.54 4.88 -5.61
C LEU A 219 15.15 4.07 -6.87
N LEU A 220 16.12 3.76 -7.74
CA LEU A 220 15.89 2.98 -8.95
C LEU A 220 15.35 1.58 -8.64
N ASN A 221 15.94 0.88 -7.66
CA ASN A 221 15.45 -0.42 -7.23
C ASN A 221 14.00 -0.36 -6.72
N GLN A 222 13.65 0.67 -5.94
CA GLN A 222 12.27 0.88 -5.50
C GLN A 222 11.32 1.14 -6.68
N LEU A 223 11.73 1.95 -7.66
CA LEU A 223 10.94 2.23 -8.85
C LEU A 223 10.76 0.99 -9.71
N MET A 224 11.83 0.25 -9.98
CA MET A 224 11.80 -0.99 -10.75
C MET A 224 10.93 -2.04 -10.06
N GLN A 225 11.09 -2.24 -8.75
CA GLN A 225 10.26 -3.18 -7.99
C GLN A 225 8.77 -2.81 -8.09
N PHE A 226 8.45 -1.52 -7.95
CA PHE A 226 7.07 -1.08 -8.09
C PHE A 226 6.54 -1.30 -9.51
N LEU A 227 7.26 -0.88 -10.54
CA LEU A 227 6.85 -1.02 -11.93
C LEU A 227 6.75 -2.49 -12.37
N SER A 228 7.66 -3.35 -11.89
CA SER A 228 7.79 -4.77 -12.28
C SER A 228 6.77 -5.72 -11.67
N HIS A 229 5.85 -5.29 -10.79
CA HIS A 229 4.68 -6.14 -10.46
C HIS A 229 3.75 -6.23 -11.69
N GLN A 230 4.20 -6.95 -12.71
CA GLN A 230 3.38 -7.77 -13.57
C GLN A 230 3.14 -9.09 -12.83
N PRO A 231 1.93 -9.66 -12.87
CA PRO A 231 1.75 -11.04 -12.45
C PRO A 231 2.62 -11.94 -13.35
N GLY A 232 3.74 -12.42 -12.80
CA GLY A 232 4.56 -13.49 -13.38
C GLY A 232 5.36 -13.10 -14.63
N VAL A 233 6.50 -12.43 -14.44
CA VAL A 233 7.63 -12.61 -15.35
C VAL A 233 8.78 -13.16 -14.52
N ASN A 234 8.99 -14.47 -14.62
CA ASN A 234 10.23 -15.09 -14.19
C ASN A 234 11.37 -14.42 -14.96
N LEU A 235 12.23 -13.70 -14.23
CA LEU A 235 13.50 -13.24 -14.79
C LEU A 235 14.38 -14.50 -14.93
N PRO A 236 14.91 -14.83 -16.11
CA PRO A 236 15.83 -15.95 -16.24
C PRO A 236 17.10 -15.61 -15.46
N GLU A 237 17.49 -16.50 -14.55
CA GLU A 237 18.82 -16.49 -13.94
C GLU A 237 19.86 -16.56 -15.06
N ILE A 238 20.69 -15.53 -15.14
CA ILE A 238 21.83 -15.48 -16.05
C ILE A 238 22.91 -16.33 -15.39
N ASP A 239 22.91 -17.64 -15.69
CA ASP A 239 23.93 -18.55 -15.20
C ASP A 239 25.25 -18.23 -15.92
N GLY A 240 26.18 -17.66 -15.16
CA GLY A 240 27.51 -17.27 -15.61
C GLY A 240 28.39 -18.49 -15.84
N SER A 241 28.17 -19.19 -16.95
CA SER A 241 29.13 -20.15 -17.48
C SER A 241 30.08 -19.46 -18.46
N ILE A 242 31.21 -18.95 -17.94
CA ILE A 242 32.38 -18.69 -18.77
C ILE A 242 33.07 -20.04 -18.96
N SER A 243 32.93 -20.60 -20.16
CA SER A 243 33.76 -21.71 -20.64
C SER A 243 35.13 -21.18 -21.05
N GLN A 244 36.19 -21.75 -20.47
CA GLN A 244 37.46 -22.05 -21.15
C GLN A 244 37.97 -23.40 -20.64
#